data_AF-A0ABD6B1M9-F1
#
_entry.id   AF-A0ABD6B1M9-F1
#
_cell.length_a   1.000
_cell.length_b   1.000
_cell.length_c   1.000
_cell.angle_alpha   90.00
_cell.angle_beta   90.00
_cell.angle_gamma   90.00
#
_symmetry.space_group_name_H-M   'P 1'
#
loop_
_entity.id
_entity.type
_entity.pdbx_description
1 polymer ?
#
loop_
_entity_poly.entity_id
_entity_poly.type
_entity_poly.pdbx_seq_one_letter_code
_entity_poly.pdbx_strand_id
1 'polypeptide(L)'
;MDAGFDATLRADGVAFAERDAELLRAVDESGSLNAAASSLGRSYSRAHDRLTELEDAFGSLVERQRGGSGGGGSALTDRAHELLAAFDRLRAGYSAIAETTETVLDGEVVERDGELGTVETAAGTVRALVPPDADSVEVVLRADAVTLHDPADTPTGDATSARNRFSGEVVAVDRGESVYRVSVEVGADAPLVALVTEESRDRLDLEPGRDVVASFKATATRATPR
;
A
#
# COMPACT_ATOMS: atom_id res chain seq x y z
N MET A 1 10.42 7.68 11.06
CA MET A 1 9.05 8.19 11.20
C MET A 1 8.16 6.97 11.02
N ASP A 2 7.28 6.64 11.96
CA ASP A 2 6.25 5.61 11.72
C ASP A 2 5.12 6.29 10.95
N ALA A 3 5.01 6.00 9.65
CA ALA A 3 3.91 6.48 8.84
C ALA A 3 2.66 5.65 9.16
N GLY A 4 1.56 6.33 9.50
CA GLY A 4 0.26 5.71 9.70
C GLY A 4 -0.80 6.38 8.82
N PHE A 5 -1.90 5.69 8.56
CA PHE A 5 -3.03 6.25 7.82
C PHE A 5 -4.36 5.74 8.41
N ASP A 6 -5.39 6.58 8.34
CA ASP A 6 -6.75 6.21 8.72
C ASP A 6 -7.57 5.91 7.46
N ALA A 7 -7.87 4.64 7.21
CA ALA A 7 -8.74 4.23 6.12
C ALA A 7 -10.22 4.55 6.43
N THR A 8 -10.92 5.11 5.43
CA THR A 8 -12.38 5.29 5.48
C THR A 8 -13.02 4.98 4.14
N LEU A 9 -14.16 4.27 4.15
CA LEU A 9 -15.09 4.20 3.02
C LEU A 9 -16.20 5.24 3.22
N ARG A 10 -16.75 5.81 2.15
CA ARG A 10 -17.81 6.82 2.24
C ARG A 10 -19.00 6.48 1.35
N ALA A 11 -20.20 6.65 1.89
CA ALA A 11 -21.47 6.61 1.18
C ALA A 11 -22.42 7.64 1.80
N ASP A 12 -23.16 8.39 0.97
CA ASP A 12 -24.16 9.37 1.42
C ASP A 12 -23.69 10.35 2.53
N GLY A 13 -22.42 10.73 2.49
CA GLY A 13 -21.80 11.63 3.47
C GLY A 13 -21.37 10.96 4.78
N VAL A 14 -21.70 9.69 4.99
CA VAL A 14 -21.30 8.89 6.15
C VAL A 14 -20.01 8.15 5.84
N ALA A 15 -19.05 8.23 6.77
CA ALA A 15 -17.79 7.48 6.69
C ALA A 15 -17.90 6.18 7.49
N PHE A 16 -17.41 5.08 6.93
CA PHE A 16 -17.18 3.80 7.60
C PHE A 16 -15.68 3.66 7.86
N ALA A 17 -15.29 3.55 9.14
CA ALA A 17 -13.90 3.52 9.60
C ALA A 17 -13.59 2.25 10.41
N GLU A 18 -12.35 2.12 10.91
CA GLU A 18 -11.91 0.93 11.67
C GLU A 18 -12.83 0.61 12.84
N ARG A 19 -13.28 1.64 13.58
CA ARG A 19 -14.19 1.44 14.71
C ARG A 19 -15.53 0.84 14.30
N ASP A 20 -16.01 1.14 13.10
CA ASP A 20 -17.26 0.59 12.58
C ASP A 20 -17.06 -0.87 12.16
N ALA A 21 -15.92 -1.17 11.53
CA ALA A 21 -15.53 -2.52 11.16
C ALA A 21 -15.38 -3.43 12.40
N GLU A 22 -14.71 -2.94 13.46
CA GLU A 22 -14.62 -3.63 14.75
C GLU A 22 -15.99 -3.93 15.36
N LEU A 23 -16.95 -3.00 15.25
CA LEU A 23 -18.30 -3.22 15.75
C LEU A 23 -19.00 -4.34 14.99
N LEU A 24 -18.97 -4.33 13.65
CA LEU A 24 -19.61 -5.37 12.84
C LEU A 24 -18.94 -6.74 13.05
N ARG A 25 -17.61 -6.82 13.11
CA ARG A 25 -16.90 -8.07 13.41
C ARG A 25 -17.28 -8.62 14.79
N ALA A 26 -17.37 -7.75 15.81
CA ALA A 26 -17.82 -8.17 17.13
C ALA A 26 -19.30 -8.61 17.14
N VAL A 27 -20.16 -8.01 16.31
CA VAL A 27 -21.55 -8.49 16.11
C VAL A 27 -21.56 -9.87 15.48
N ASP A 28 -20.73 -10.10 14.47
CA ASP A 28 -20.60 -11.41 13.80
C ASP A 28 -20.14 -12.52 14.76
N GLU A 29 -19.12 -12.23 15.56
CA GLU A 29 -18.58 -13.16 16.56
C GLU A 29 -19.56 -13.47 17.69
N SER A 30 -20.28 -12.46 18.19
CA SER A 30 -21.12 -12.58 19.38
C SER A 30 -22.59 -12.90 19.08
N GLY A 31 -23.02 -12.73 17.83
CA GLY A 31 -24.41 -12.82 17.43
C GLY A 31 -25.34 -11.79 18.09
N SER A 32 -24.80 -10.70 18.64
CA SER A 32 -25.58 -9.69 19.37
C SER A 32 -24.91 -8.32 19.39
N LEU A 33 -25.65 -7.28 18.98
CA LEU A 33 -25.16 -5.90 19.10
C LEU A 33 -24.86 -5.48 20.55
N ASN A 34 -25.61 -5.99 21.52
CA ASN A 34 -25.38 -5.67 22.93
C ASN A 34 -24.10 -6.34 23.46
N ALA A 35 -23.88 -7.61 23.11
CA ALA A 35 -22.67 -8.31 23.48
C ALA A 35 -21.44 -7.69 22.80
N ALA A 36 -21.54 -7.34 21.52
CA ALA A 36 -20.50 -6.66 20.76
C ALA A 36 -20.15 -5.28 21.36
N ALA A 37 -21.15 -4.45 21.67
CA ALA A 37 -20.90 -3.16 22.31
C ALA A 37 -20.20 -3.34 23.67
N SER A 38 -20.64 -4.32 24.47
CA SER A 38 -20.07 -4.62 25.78
C SER A 38 -18.63 -5.13 25.69
N SER A 39 -18.31 -6.04 24.76
CA SER A 39 -16.95 -6.57 24.58
C SER A 39 -15.96 -5.50 24.12
N LEU A 40 -16.43 -4.53 23.33
CA LEU A 40 -15.64 -3.39 22.88
C LEU A 40 -15.57 -2.24 23.90
N GLY A 41 -16.19 -2.37 25.08
CA GLY A 41 -16.25 -1.31 26.09
C GLY A 41 -17.03 -0.07 25.63
N ARG A 42 -18.02 -0.24 24.75
CA ARG A 42 -18.80 0.83 24.11
C ARG A 42 -20.22 0.88 24.67
N SER A 43 -20.83 2.07 24.64
CA SER A 43 -22.25 2.23 24.99
C SER A 43 -23.12 1.54 23.94
N TYR A 44 -24.02 0.65 24.40
CA TYR A 44 -24.99 -0.01 23.52
C TYR A 44 -25.85 1.00 22.74
N SER A 45 -26.36 2.06 23.38
CA SER A 45 -27.17 3.07 22.69
C SER A 45 -26.39 3.73 21.57
N ARG A 46 -25.14 4.14 21.82
CA ARG A 46 -24.30 4.78 20.79
C ARG A 46 -23.91 3.81 19.67
N ALA A 47 -23.68 2.54 20.00
CA ALA A 47 -23.43 1.51 19.00
C ALA A 47 -24.67 1.26 18.14
N HIS A 48 -25.86 1.32 18.72
CA HIS A 48 -27.12 1.21 18.00
C HIS A 48 -27.36 2.41 17.09
N ASP A 49 -27.24 3.65 17.61
CA ASP A 49 -27.38 4.87 16.83
C ASP A 49 -26.39 4.90 15.65
N ARG A 50 -25.14 4.49 15.91
CA ARG A 50 -24.11 4.39 14.89
C ARG A 50 -24.43 3.32 13.85
N LEU A 51 -24.92 2.15 14.26
CA LEU A 51 -25.33 1.11 13.33
C LEU A 51 -26.46 1.61 12.41
N THR A 52 -27.46 2.31 12.96
CA THR A 52 -28.54 2.89 12.17
C THR A 52 -28.02 3.89 11.15
N GLU A 53 -27.13 4.81 11.54
CA GLU A 53 -26.50 5.76 10.62
C GLU A 53 -25.74 5.06 9.48
N LEU A 54 -25.04 3.97 9.79
CA LEU A 54 -24.34 3.16 8.79
C LEU A 54 -25.33 2.42 7.88
N GLU A 55 -26.41 1.86 8.41
CA GLU A 55 -27.43 1.17 7.60
C GLU A 55 -28.18 2.11 6.67
N ASP A 56 -28.43 3.35 7.11
CA ASP A 56 -29.06 4.40 6.29
C ASP A 56 -28.20 4.75 5.07
N ALA A 57 -26.86 4.70 5.18
CA ALA A 57 -25.93 5.07 4.12
C ALA A 57 -25.41 3.90 3.28
N PHE A 58 -25.20 2.72 3.88
CA PHE A 58 -24.56 1.57 3.23
C PHE A 58 -25.54 0.42 2.91
N GLY A 59 -26.80 0.54 3.33
CA GLY A 59 -27.83 -0.50 3.26
C GLY A 59 -27.84 -1.38 4.51
N SER A 60 -28.81 -2.29 4.64
CA SER A 60 -28.93 -3.15 5.83
C SER A 60 -27.66 -3.98 6.07
N LEU A 61 -27.09 -3.84 7.26
CA LEU A 61 -25.84 -4.47 7.69
C LEU A 61 -26.07 -5.57 8.71
N VAL A 62 -27.15 -5.48 9.50
CA VAL A 62 -27.47 -6.47 10.53
C VAL A 62 -28.92 -6.91 10.41
N GLU A 63 -29.12 -8.21 10.23
CA GLU A 63 -30.42 -8.84 10.32
C GLU A 63 -30.72 -9.30 11.74
N ARG A 64 -31.96 -9.08 12.18
CA ARG A 64 -32.45 -9.61 13.45
C ARG A 64 -33.03 -11.00 13.25
N GLN A 65 -32.46 -11.99 13.90
CA GLN A 65 -33.08 -13.32 13.98
C GLN A 65 -34.21 -13.29 15.02
N ARG A 66 -35.40 -13.78 14.64
CA ARG A 66 -36.50 -13.97 15.59
C ARG A 66 -36.13 -15.09 16.58
N GLY A 67 -35.72 -14.70 17.79
CA GLY A 67 -35.52 -15.59 18.93
C GLY A 67 -36.70 -15.50 19.91
N GLY A 68 -37.12 -16.65 20.46
CA GLY A 68 -38.11 -16.77 21.53
C GLY A 68 -37.62 -16.22 22.87
N SER A 69 -37.95 -16.87 23.99
CA SER A 69 -37.79 -16.38 25.37
C SER A 69 -36.38 -15.94 25.83
N GLY A 70 -35.35 -16.10 24.99
CA GLY A 70 -33.97 -15.65 25.24
C GLY A 70 -33.53 -14.36 24.51
N GLY A 71 -34.40 -13.74 23.68
CA GLY A 71 -34.06 -12.55 22.90
C GLY A 71 -33.59 -12.87 21.48
N GLY A 72 -33.88 -11.97 20.53
CA GLY A 72 -33.49 -12.10 19.13
C GLY A 72 -32.01 -11.84 18.90
N GLY A 73 -31.36 -12.66 18.09
CA GLY A 73 -29.96 -12.51 17.70
C GLY A 73 -29.76 -11.45 16.62
N SER A 74 -28.50 -11.05 16.45
CA SER A 74 -28.01 -10.21 15.36
C SER A 74 -27.08 -11.05 14.49
N ALA A 75 -27.28 -11.04 13.17
CA ALA A 75 -26.38 -11.64 12.22
C ALA A 75 -26.01 -10.61 11.16
N LEU A 76 -24.76 -10.63 10.68
CA LEU A 76 -24.37 -9.77 9.57
C LEU A 76 -25.08 -10.20 8.28
N THR A 77 -25.46 -9.21 7.48
CA THR A 77 -25.94 -9.46 6.11
C THR A 77 -24.77 -9.73 5.18
N ASP A 78 -25.05 -10.29 4.00
CA ASP A 78 -24.06 -10.38 2.91
C ASP A 78 -23.47 -9.00 2.58
N ARG A 79 -24.30 -7.95 2.67
CA ARG A 79 -23.86 -6.56 2.44
C ARG A 79 -22.84 -6.09 3.47
N ALA A 80 -23.00 -6.46 4.74
CA ALA A 80 -22.01 -6.15 5.77
C ALA A 80 -20.69 -6.89 5.53
N HIS A 81 -20.74 -8.16 5.13
CA HIS A 81 -19.54 -8.91 4.76
C HIS A 81 -18.82 -8.28 3.55
N GLU A 82 -19.56 -7.83 2.54
CA GLU A 82 -18.99 -7.09 1.39
C GLU A 82 -18.33 -5.78 1.83
N LEU A 83 -18.97 -5.03 2.73
CA LEU A 83 -18.45 -3.76 3.25
C LEU A 83 -17.15 -3.98 4.05
N LEU A 84 -17.13 -4.99 4.93
CA LEU A 84 -15.94 -5.40 5.67
C LEU A 84 -14.82 -5.83 4.72
N ALA A 85 -15.11 -6.68 3.73
CA ALA A 85 -14.13 -7.10 2.75
C ALA A 85 -13.61 -5.95 1.86
N ALA A 86 -14.45 -4.95 1.56
CA ALA A 86 -14.01 -3.74 0.88
C ALA A 86 -13.08 -2.90 1.77
N PHE A 87 -13.41 -2.77 3.06
CA PHE A 87 -12.60 -2.05 4.04
C PHE A 87 -11.25 -2.71 4.29
N ASP A 88 -11.23 -4.04 4.45
CA ASP A 88 -10.00 -4.83 4.65
C ASP A 88 -9.06 -4.72 3.44
N ARG A 89 -9.60 -4.78 2.22
CA ARG A 89 -8.79 -4.57 1.00
C ARG A 89 -8.20 -3.17 0.94
N LEU A 90 -8.96 -2.15 1.31
CA LEU A 90 -8.47 -0.78 1.37
C LEU A 90 -7.31 -0.68 2.39
N ARG A 91 -7.53 -1.16 3.62
CA ARG A 91 -6.52 -1.12 4.68
C ARG A 91 -5.26 -1.88 4.28
N ALA A 92 -5.39 -3.11 3.78
CA ALA A 92 -4.26 -3.93 3.38
C ALA A 92 -3.43 -3.27 2.27
N GLY A 93 -4.10 -2.71 1.25
CA GLY A 93 -3.44 -2.04 0.13
C GLY A 93 -2.61 -0.83 0.55
N TYR A 94 -3.14 0.00 1.46
CA TYR A 94 -2.44 1.22 1.89
C TYR A 94 -1.40 0.96 2.99
N SER A 95 -1.60 -0.03 3.87
CA SER A 95 -0.61 -0.39 4.89
C SER A 95 0.68 -0.91 4.24
N ALA A 96 0.53 -1.77 3.24
CA ALA A 96 1.68 -2.26 2.46
C ALA A 96 2.50 -1.12 1.84
N ILE A 97 1.84 -0.04 1.40
CA ILE A 97 2.51 1.12 0.83
C ILE A 97 3.20 1.95 1.91
N ALA A 98 2.51 2.24 3.01
CA ALA A 98 3.03 3.09 4.09
C ALA A 98 4.21 2.46 4.85
N GLU A 99 4.28 1.14 4.90
CA GLU A 99 5.33 0.39 5.62
C GLU A 99 6.52 0.01 4.73
N THR A 100 6.43 0.24 3.41
CA THR A 100 7.49 -0.11 2.46
C THR A 100 8.65 0.88 2.55
N THR A 101 9.88 0.35 2.51
CA THR A 101 11.10 1.17 2.45
C THR A 101 11.13 2.00 1.17
N GLU A 102 11.40 3.31 1.31
CA GLU A 102 11.53 4.24 0.19
C GLU A 102 12.98 4.67 0.00
N THR A 103 13.40 4.78 -1.25
CA THR A 103 14.59 5.50 -1.68
C THR A 103 14.14 6.83 -2.26
N VAL A 104 14.75 7.93 -1.81
CA VAL A 104 14.45 9.27 -2.33
C VAL A 104 15.65 9.75 -3.13
N LEU A 105 15.40 10.19 -4.36
CA LEU A 105 16.42 10.76 -5.25
C LEU A 105 16.08 12.22 -5.53
N ASP A 106 16.96 13.12 -5.10
CA ASP A 106 16.86 14.53 -5.46
C ASP A 106 17.16 14.73 -6.96
N GLY A 107 16.44 15.65 -7.61
CA GLY A 107 16.72 15.99 -8.99
C GLY A 107 15.97 17.19 -9.55
N GLU A 108 16.34 17.54 -10.78
CA GLU A 108 15.79 18.67 -11.54
C GLU A 108 15.00 18.16 -12.75
N VAL A 109 13.82 18.72 -13.00
CA VAL A 109 12.97 18.35 -14.14
C VAL A 109 13.52 18.99 -15.41
N VAL A 110 14.03 18.15 -16.32
CA VAL A 110 14.67 18.59 -17.57
C VAL A 110 13.75 18.50 -18.79
N GLU A 111 12.69 17.69 -18.73
CA GLU A 111 11.71 17.51 -19.81
C GLU A 111 10.33 17.18 -19.25
N ARG A 112 9.26 17.62 -19.93
CA ARG A 112 7.86 17.27 -19.61
C ARG A 112 7.09 16.86 -20.86
N ASP A 113 6.36 15.75 -20.76
CA ASP A 113 5.42 15.21 -21.73
C ASP A 113 4.11 14.84 -21.02
N GLY A 114 3.19 15.81 -20.95
CA GLY A 114 1.96 15.69 -20.15
C GLY A 114 2.28 15.60 -18.65
N GLU A 115 1.75 14.57 -17.99
CA GLU A 115 1.99 14.31 -16.56
C GLU A 115 3.33 13.59 -16.31
N LEU A 116 4.00 13.10 -17.36
CA LEU A 116 5.30 12.46 -17.25
C LEU A 116 6.42 13.49 -17.46
N GLY A 117 7.39 13.50 -16.55
CA GLY A 117 8.61 14.29 -16.70
C GLY A 117 9.85 13.41 -16.67
N THR A 118 10.94 13.93 -17.24
CA THR A 118 12.29 13.40 -17.07
C THR A 118 12.99 14.24 -16.01
N VAL A 119 13.47 13.58 -14.96
CA VAL A 119 14.19 14.18 -13.83
C VAL A 119 15.65 13.74 -13.90
N GLU A 120 16.58 14.70 -13.90
CA GLU A 120 18.01 14.43 -13.78
C GLU A 120 18.38 14.32 -12.30
N THR A 121 18.91 13.15 -11.89
CA THR A 121 19.33 12.85 -10.51
C THR A 121 20.79 12.41 -10.49
N ALA A 122 21.39 12.31 -9.30
CA ALA A 122 22.75 11.78 -9.14
C ALA A 122 22.92 10.35 -9.67
N ALA A 123 21.89 9.51 -9.58
CA ALA A 123 21.87 8.15 -10.14
C ALA A 123 21.65 8.10 -11.65
N GLY A 124 21.38 9.24 -12.29
CA GLY A 124 21.00 9.36 -13.70
C GLY A 124 19.57 9.82 -13.90
N THR A 125 19.06 9.68 -15.13
CA THR A 125 17.74 10.21 -15.50
C THR A 125 16.61 9.26 -15.09
N VAL A 126 15.55 9.81 -14.48
CA VAL A 126 14.34 9.08 -14.11
C VAL A 126 13.12 9.68 -14.80
N ARG A 127 12.31 8.84 -15.45
CA ARG A 127 10.97 9.22 -15.89
C ARG A 127 9.97 8.98 -14.76
N ALA A 128 9.22 9.99 -14.37
CA ALA A 128 8.27 9.92 -13.27
C ALA A 128 7.00 10.73 -13.58
N LEU A 129 5.95 10.50 -12.79
CA LEU A 129 4.82 11.44 -12.71
C LEU A 129 5.27 12.69 -11.95
N VAL A 130 5.25 13.84 -12.62
CA VAL A 130 5.80 15.09 -12.10
C VAL A 130 4.69 16.14 -11.95
N PRO A 131 4.64 16.88 -10.82
CA PRO A 131 3.71 18.00 -10.65
C PRO A 131 3.92 19.07 -11.75
N PRO A 132 2.87 19.77 -12.20
CA PRO A 132 2.96 20.70 -13.33
C PRO A 132 3.92 21.88 -13.05
N ASP A 133 4.01 22.33 -11.81
CA ASP A 133 4.70 23.57 -11.41
C ASP A 133 5.92 23.33 -10.50
N ALA A 134 6.65 22.22 -10.68
CA ALA A 134 7.81 21.88 -9.85
C ALA A 134 9.03 21.56 -10.70
N ASP A 135 10.07 22.40 -10.64
CA ASP A 135 11.34 22.20 -11.35
C ASP A 135 12.34 21.41 -10.51
N SER A 136 12.48 21.73 -9.23
CA SER A 136 13.22 20.90 -8.25
C SER A 136 12.26 19.92 -7.59
N VAL A 137 12.61 18.63 -7.61
CA VAL A 137 11.75 17.56 -7.10
C VAL A 137 12.53 16.47 -6.36
N GLU A 138 11.81 15.75 -5.51
CA GLU A 138 12.23 14.49 -4.91
C GLU A 138 11.51 13.34 -5.62
N VAL A 139 12.25 12.40 -6.19
CA VAL A 139 11.70 11.18 -6.79
C VAL A 139 11.68 10.08 -5.76
N VAL A 140 10.48 9.57 -5.45
CA VAL A 140 10.28 8.52 -4.44
C VAL A 140 10.14 7.17 -5.11
N LEU A 141 11.02 6.24 -4.74
CA LEU A 141 11.07 4.86 -5.22
C LEU A 141 10.81 3.91 -4.05
N ARG A 142 9.66 3.24 -4.11
CA ARG A 142 9.33 2.20 -3.13
C ARG A 142 10.03 0.90 -3.49
N ALA A 143 10.52 0.19 -2.48
CA ALA A 143 11.27 -1.04 -2.68
C ALA A 143 10.44 -2.16 -3.33
N ASP A 144 9.12 -2.16 -3.17
CA ASP A 144 8.19 -3.09 -3.81
C ASP A 144 8.00 -2.83 -5.32
N ALA A 145 8.36 -1.64 -5.80
CA ALA A 145 8.21 -1.23 -7.20
C ALA A 145 9.49 -1.46 -8.03
N VAL A 146 10.59 -1.87 -7.39
CA VAL A 146 11.89 -2.12 -8.02
C VAL A 146 12.04 -3.61 -8.31
N THR A 147 12.33 -3.94 -9.57
CA THR A 147 12.65 -5.31 -9.99
C THR A 147 14.14 -5.41 -10.32
N LEU A 148 14.81 -6.45 -9.81
CA LEU A 148 16.21 -6.74 -10.12
C LEU A 148 16.31 -7.77 -11.24
N HIS A 149 17.25 -7.53 -12.14
CA HIS A 149 17.57 -8.40 -13.28
C HIS A 149 19.05 -8.72 -13.30
N ASP A 150 19.38 -9.88 -13.87
CA ASP A 150 20.74 -10.14 -14.32
C ASP A 150 21.09 -9.17 -15.45
N PRO A 151 22.28 -8.55 -15.45
CA PRO A 151 22.72 -7.68 -16.55
C PRO A 151 22.68 -8.37 -17.92
N ALA A 152 22.91 -9.69 -17.99
CA ALA A 152 22.88 -10.46 -19.24
C ALA A 152 21.45 -10.70 -19.77
N ASP A 153 20.46 -10.78 -18.88
CA ASP A 153 19.06 -11.08 -19.20
C ASP A 153 18.15 -9.85 -19.19
N THR A 154 18.74 -8.66 -19.13
CA THR A 154 17.98 -7.42 -19.05
C THR A 154 17.17 -7.22 -20.35
N PRO A 155 15.83 -7.18 -20.30
CA PRO A 155 15.00 -7.04 -21.50
C PRO A 155 15.37 -5.76 -22.26
N THR A 156 15.42 -5.71 -23.59
CA THR A 156 15.75 -4.46 -24.32
C THR A 156 14.72 -3.35 -24.04
N GLY A 157 15.12 -2.08 -24.13
CA GLY A 157 14.32 -0.91 -23.71
C GLY A 157 12.91 -0.81 -24.32
N ASP A 158 12.71 -1.36 -25.52
CA ASP A 158 11.42 -1.38 -26.22
C ASP A 158 10.52 -2.58 -25.87
N ALA A 159 11.06 -3.62 -25.21
CA ALA A 159 10.34 -4.86 -24.93
C ALA A 159 9.48 -4.79 -23.66
N THR A 160 9.64 -3.77 -22.81
CA THR A 160 8.95 -3.67 -21.51
C THR A 160 8.43 -2.27 -21.23
N SER A 161 7.46 -2.13 -20.34
CA SER A 161 6.96 -0.83 -19.85
C SER A 161 7.82 -0.22 -18.72
N ALA A 162 8.87 -0.93 -18.26
CA ALA A 162 9.82 -0.44 -17.27
C ALA A 162 10.87 0.46 -17.95
N ARG A 163 10.56 1.76 -18.00
CA ARG A 163 11.37 2.78 -18.67
C ARG A 163 12.56 3.26 -17.85
N ASN A 164 12.53 3.09 -16.53
CA ASN A 164 13.61 3.52 -15.65
C ASN A 164 14.52 2.33 -15.34
N ARG A 165 15.83 2.54 -15.46
CA ARG A 165 16.84 1.50 -15.26
C ARG A 165 18.11 2.07 -14.69
N PHE A 166 18.63 1.40 -13.68
CA PHE A 166 19.92 1.68 -13.10
C PHE A 166 20.74 0.40 -13.03
N SER A 167 21.95 0.44 -13.57
CA SER A 167 22.96 -0.58 -13.33
C SER A 167 23.63 -0.26 -12.00
N GLY A 168 23.88 -1.28 -11.19
CA GLY A 168 24.49 -1.08 -9.89
C GLY A 168 25.02 -2.37 -9.29
N GLU A 169 25.72 -2.23 -8.18
CA GLU A 169 26.27 -3.34 -7.42
C GLU A 169 25.45 -3.55 -6.15
N VAL A 170 25.11 -4.80 -5.83
CA VAL A 170 24.48 -5.13 -4.55
C VAL A 170 25.47 -4.83 -3.43
N VAL A 171 25.07 -4.00 -2.46
CA VAL A 171 25.89 -3.65 -1.29
C VAL A 171 25.42 -4.34 0.00
N ALA A 172 24.15 -4.74 0.05
CA ALA A 172 23.59 -5.47 1.19
C ALA A 172 22.42 -6.37 0.78
N VAL A 173 22.26 -7.48 1.48
CA VAL A 173 21.13 -8.41 1.36
C VAL A 173 20.67 -8.79 2.76
N ASP A 174 19.56 -8.21 3.21
CA ASP A 174 18.99 -8.44 4.53
C ASP A 174 17.80 -9.37 4.45
N ARG A 175 17.79 -10.41 5.28
CA ARG A 175 16.66 -11.35 5.38
C ARG A 175 15.56 -10.75 6.26
N GLY A 176 14.36 -10.58 5.69
CA GLY A 176 13.14 -10.30 6.45
C GLY A 176 12.37 -11.59 6.79
N GLU A 177 11.13 -11.44 7.28
CA GLU A 177 10.29 -12.59 7.66
C GLU A 177 9.88 -13.44 6.44
N SER A 178 9.49 -12.78 5.34
CA SER A 178 8.98 -13.43 4.13
C SER A 178 9.72 -13.04 2.85
N VAL A 179 10.42 -11.91 2.87
CA VAL A 179 11.12 -11.33 1.71
C VAL A 179 12.51 -10.83 2.12
N TYR A 180 13.40 -10.71 1.14
CA TYR A 180 14.71 -10.11 1.31
C TYR A 180 14.67 -8.64 0.90
N ARG A 181 15.38 -7.80 1.65
CA ARG A 181 15.68 -6.42 1.27
C ARG A 181 17.07 -6.40 0.65
N VAL A 182 17.17 -5.92 -0.58
CA VAL A 182 18.43 -5.85 -1.33
C VAL A 182 18.74 -4.38 -1.60
N SER A 183 19.90 -3.93 -1.13
CA SER A 183 20.39 -2.56 -1.36
C SER A 183 21.38 -2.59 -2.52
N VAL A 184 21.18 -1.69 -3.49
CA VAL A 184 21.96 -1.58 -4.72
C VAL A 184 22.56 -0.18 -4.80
N GLU A 185 23.88 -0.10 -4.92
CA GLU A 185 24.60 1.15 -5.15
C GLU A 185 24.39 1.60 -6.61
N VAL A 186 23.84 2.81 -6.79
CA VAL A 186 23.47 3.36 -8.10
C VAL A 186 24.03 4.76 -8.35
N GLY A 187 24.96 5.22 -7.51
CA GLY A 187 25.58 6.55 -7.63
C GLY A 187 24.72 7.69 -7.04
N ALA A 188 23.74 7.37 -6.19
CA ALA A 188 22.95 8.33 -5.44
C ALA A 188 23.47 8.50 -4.00
N ASP A 189 22.93 9.48 -3.27
CA ASP A 189 23.27 9.71 -1.86
C ASP A 189 22.87 8.54 -0.94
N ALA A 190 21.90 7.73 -1.37
CA ALA A 190 21.45 6.51 -0.70
C ALA A 190 21.29 5.36 -1.70
N PRO A 191 21.57 4.11 -1.29
CA PRO A 191 21.40 2.95 -2.17
C PRO A 191 19.92 2.74 -2.50
N LEU A 192 19.66 2.30 -3.72
CA LEU A 192 18.34 1.88 -4.14
C LEU A 192 17.96 0.58 -3.45
N VAL A 193 16.79 0.54 -2.84
CA VAL A 193 16.31 -0.65 -2.13
C VAL A 193 15.28 -1.40 -2.98
N ALA A 194 15.40 -2.73 -3.05
CA ALA A 194 14.43 -3.62 -3.68
C ALA A 194 13.96 -4.71 -2.70
N LEU A 195 12.68 -5.07 -2.74
CA LEU A 195 12.15 -6.24 -2.05
C LEU A 195 12.05 -7.43 -3.02
N VAL A 196 12.67 -8.55 -2.66
CA VAL A 196 12.70 -9.76 -3.49
C VAL A 196 12.33 -11.00 -2.69
N THR A 197 11.79 -12.02 -3.35
CA THR A 197 11.52 -13.32 -2.74
C THR A 197 12.80 -14.12 -2.55
N GLU A 198 12.78 -15.13 -1.67
CA GLU A 198 13.88 -16.10 -1.52
C GLU A 198 14.23 -16.76 -2.87
N GLU A 199 13.21 -17.17 -3.63
CA GLU A 199 13.38 -17.72 -4.98
C GLU A 199 14.12 -16.77 -5.93
N SER A 200 13.81 -15.47 -5.89
CA SER A 200 14.48 -14.48 -6.74
C SER A 200 15.90 -14.20 -6.28
N ARG A 201 16.13 -14.16 -4.96
CA ARG A 201 17.46 -14.02 -4.36
C ARG A 201 18.38 -15.17 -4.79
N ASP A 202 17.87 -16.40 -4.74
CA ASP A 202 18.65 -17.58 -5.09
C ASP A 202 18.86 -17.69 -6.60
N ARG A 203 17.83 -17.40 -7.41
CA ARG A 203 17.92 -17.44 -8.88
C ARG A 203 18.92 -16.43 -9.45
N LEU A 204 19.01 -15.24 -8.85
CA LEU A 204 19.90 -14.17 -9.30
C LEU A 204 21.26 -14.18 -8.57
N ASP A 205 21.45 -15.12 -7.65
CA ASP A 205 22.64 -15.25 -6.79
C ASP A 205 23.00 -13.91 -6.11
N LEU A 206 22.00 -13.30 -5.46
CA LEU A 206 22.18 -11.98 -4.85
C LEU A 206 23.01 -12.09 -3.58
N GLU A 207 24.15 -11.42 -3.60
CA GLU A 207 25.09 -11.21 -2.51
C GLU A 207 25.86 -9.89 -2.71
N PRO A 208 26.46 -9.31 -1.66
CA PRO A 208 27.27 -8.11 -1.80
C PRO A 208 28.38 -8.27 -2.84
N GLY A 209 28.54 -7.31 -3.74
CA GLY A 209 29.45 -7.36 -4.89
C GLY A 209 28.82 -7.87 -6.19
N ARG A 210 27.57 -8.35 -6.18
CA ARG A 210 26.88 -8.81 -7.40
C ARG A 210 26.39 -7.62 -8.24
N ASP A 211 26.82 -7.56 -9.50
CA ASP A 211 26.24 -6.64 -10.48
C ASP A 211 24.79 -7.00 -10.81
N VAL A 212 23.91 -6.00 -10.79
CA VAL A 212 22.49 -6.14 -11.13
C VAL A 212 21.99 -4.95 -11.94
N VAL A 213 20.86 -5.14 -12.62
CA VAL A 213 20.09 -4.03 -13.21
C VAL A 213 18.77 -3.89 -12.47
N ALA A 214 18.58 -2.76 -11.80
CA ALA A 214 17.31 -2.38 -11.22
C ALA A 214 16.42 -1.73 -12.29
N SER A 215 15.15 -2.12 -12.36
CA SER A 215 14.17 -1.55 -13.28
C SER A 215 12.86 -1.22 -12.57
N PHE A 216 12.21 -0.15 -13.00
CA PHE A 216 10.91 0.27 -12.47
C PHE A 216 10.11 1.07 -13.51
N LYS A 217 8.79 1.15 -13.32
CA LYS A 217 7.86 1.80 -14.26
C LYS A 217 7.77 3.30 -14.00
N ALA A 218 7.84 4.09 -15.07
CA ALA A 218 7.65 5.54 -14.98
C ALA A 218 6.30 5.92 -14.37
N THR A 219 5.23 5.20 -14.74
CA THR A 219 3.87 5.44 -14.24
C THR A 219 3.63 5.00 -12.79
N ALA A 220 4.56 4.24 -12.20
CA ALA A 220 4.54 3.88 -10.78
C ALA A 220 5.47 4.78 -9.94
N THR A 221 6.26 5.63 -10.59
CA THR A 221 7.23 6.52 -9.96
C THR A 221 6.62 7.91 -9.82
N ARG A 222 6.69 8.51 -8.64
CA ARG A 222 6.17 9.85 -8.38
C ARG A 222 7.29 10.78 -7.95
N ALA A 223 7.22 12.01 -8.42
CA ALA A 223 8.03 13.11 -7.95
C ALA A 223 7.18 14.06 -7.10
N THR A 224 7.76 14.58 -6.02
CA THR A 224 7.15 15.61 -5.17
C THR A 224 7.99 16.88 -5.21
N PRO A 225 7.40 18.09 -5.12
CA PRO A 225 8.19 19.32 -5.07
C PRO A 225 9.12 19.32 -3.84
N ARG A 226 10.34 19.81 -4.03
CA ARG A 226 11.33 19.98 -2.96
C ARG A 226 11.16 21.31 -2.21
#